data_AF-A0A9P6C3R5-F1
#
_entry.id   AF-A0A9P6C3R5-F1
#
_cell.length_a   1.000
_cell.length_b   1.000
_cell.length_c   1.000
_cell.angle_alpha   90.00
_cell.angle_beta   90.00
_cell.angle_gamma   90.00
#
_symmetry.space_group_name_H-M   'P 1'
#
loop_
_entity.id
_entity.type
_entity.pdbx_description
1 polymer ?
#
loop_
_entity_poly.entity_id
_entity_poly.type
_entity_poly.pdbx_seq_one_letter_code
_entity_poly.pdbx_strand_id
1 'polypeptide(L)'
;MARAFFLAVIALFLATVLAVPNPNEPRQLNAGDIINALGIGLVKDINVIITLDSLVTNLISINFDVKNPLPIELTIKKISSTSGLNGTDLASFQHTFPAPGLIVPPLGTKNSGTIDNVLVTEGVEAALNIVPFGVLDLSNTDADVQAATIDGFLGFPVPLDGLKQDNVPTVYDLSLTT
;
A
#
# COMPACT_ATOMS: atom_id res chain seq x y z
N MET A 1 45.57 24.27 52.68
CA MET A 1 45.29 23.65 51.36
C MET A 1 44.20 22.58 51.48
N ALA A 2 43.02 22.92 52.00
CA ALA A 2 41.96 21.91 52.28
C ALA A 2 40.57 22.31 51.77
N ARG A 3 40.41 23.48 51.14
CA ARG A 3 39.10 23.99 50.68
C ARG A 3 38.82 23.75 49.19
N ALA A 4 39.85 23.55 48.37
CA ALA A 4 39.69 23.29 46.94
C ALA A 4 39.35 21.82 46.63
N PHE A 5 39.70 20.89 47.52
CA PHE A 5 39.47 19.46 47.29
C PHE A 5 38.01 19.03 47.55
N PHE A 6 37.30 19.75 48.42
CA PHE A 6 35.92 19.41 48.80
C PHE A 6 34.89 19.82 47.73
N LEU A 7 35.20 20.82 46.89
CA LEU A 7 34.32 21.29 45.82
C LEU A 7 34.40 20.44 44.55
N ALA A 8 35.53 19.75 44.31
CA ALA A 8 35.69 18.90 43.13
C ALA A 8 34.92 17.57 43.24
N VAL A 9 34.73 17.04 44.46
CA VAL A 9 34.06 15.76 44.68
C VAL A 9 32.53 15.89 44.56
N ILE A 10 31.96 17.05 44.90
CA ILE A 10 30.51 17.30 44.80
C ILE A 10 30.07 17.50 43.34
N ALA A 11 30.93 18.07 42.49
CA ALA A 11 30.64 18.25 41.07
C ALA A 11 30.64 16.93 40.27
N LEU A 12 31.31 15.88 40.77
CA LEU A 12 31.36 14.58 40.08
C LEU A 12 30.11 13.71 40.31
N PHE A 13 29.29 14.01 41.33
CA PHE A 13 28.08 13.25 41.63
C PHE A 13 26.81 13.73 40.90
N LEU A 14 26.88 14.83 40.14
CA LEU A 14 25.72 15.38 39.40
C LEU A 14 25.72 15.06 37.90
N ALA A 15 26.69 14.28 37.40
CA ALA A 15 26.79 13.93 35.99
C ALA A 15 26.26 12.51 35.67
N THR A 16 25.41 11.93 36.52
CA THR A 16 24.63 10.75 36.11
C THR A 16 23.54 11.22 35.15
N VAL A 17 23.88 11.26 33.87
CA VAL A 17 22.89 11.23 32.79
C VAL A 17 22.08 9.96 33.01
N LEU A 18 20.90 10.11 33.60
CA LEU A 18 19.85 9.10 33.52
C LEU A 18 19.41 9.10 32.05
N ALA A 19 20.14 8.38 31.20
CA ALA A 19 19.61 7.89 29.96
C ALA A 19 18.49 6.94 30.36
N VAL A 20 17.27 7.49 30.49
CA VAL A 20 16.07 6.66 30.54
C VAL A 20 16.14 5.82 29.29
N PRO A 21 16.22 4.47 29.38
CA PRO A 21 16.06 3.66 28.21
C PRO A 21 14.70 4.04 27.63
N ASN A 22 14.71 4.64 26.43
CA ASN A 22 13.48 4.86 25.70
C ASN A 22 12.81 3.48 25.69
N PRO A 23 11.57 3.31 26.18
CA PRO A 23 10.89 2.06 26.05
C PRO A 23 10.90 1.77 24.55
N ASN A 24 11.69 0.77 24.15
CA ASN A 24 11.54 0.21 22.82
C ASN A 24 10.16 -0.40 22.87
N GLU A 25 9.13 0.37 22.50
CA GLU A 25 7.81 -0.17 22.26
C GLU A 25 8.04 -1.37 21.35
N PRO A 26 7.64 -2.58 21.77
CA PRO A 26 7.75 -3.71 20.88
C PRO A 26 7.00 -3.30 19.62
N ARG A 27 7.70 -3.16 18.49
CA ARG A 27 7.05 -2.86 17.21
C ARG A 27 5.98 -3.92 17.03
N GLN A 28 4.73 -3.52 17.19
CA GLN A 28 3.60 -4.40 17.00
C GLN A 28 3.50 -4.58 15.49
N LEU A 29 4.24 -5.56 14.95
CA LEU A 29 4.25 -5.86 13.52
C LEU A 29 2.82 -6.19 13.11
N ASN A 30 2.24 -5.38 12.25
CA ASN A 30 0.93 -5.69 11.67
C ASN A 30 1.11 -6.68 10.52
N ALA A 31 0.00 -7.21 9.99
CA ALA A 31 0.07 -8.17 8.88
C ALA A 31 0.71 -7.53 7.62
N GLY A 32 0.51 -6.23 7.40
CA GLY A 32 1.14 -5.48 6.31
C GLY A 32 2.67 -5.43 6.41
N ASP A 33 3.22 -5.18 7.60
CA ASP A 33 4.65 -5.16 7.87
C ASP A 33 5.30 -6.51 7.55
N ILE A 34 4.61 -7.61 7.90
CA ILE A 34 5.07 -8.96 7.61
C ILE A 34 5.05 -9.22 6.10
N ILE A 35 3.96 -8.87 5.42
CA ILE A 35 3.83 -9.05 3.96
C ILE A 35 4.90 -8.25 3.21
N ASN A 36 5.11 -7.00 3.60
CA ASN A 36 6.15 -6.12 3.06
C ASN A 36 7.54 -6.71 3.30
N ALA A 37 7.83 -7.18 4.52
CA ALA A 37 9.10 -7.80 4.86
C ALA A 37 9.37 -9.08 4.07
N LEU A 38 8.31 -9.80 3.69
CA LEU A 38 8.41 -11.02 2.86
C LEU A 38 8.42 -10.72 1.35
N GLY A 39 8.12 -9.49 0.93
CA GLY A 39 8.01 -9.12 -0.49
C GLY A 39 6.91 -9.85 -1.24
N ILE A 40 5.89 -10.36 -0.54
CA ILE A 40 4.80 -11.15 -1.12
C ILE A 40 3.69 -10.16 -1.50
N GLY A 41 3.94 -9.37 -2.54
CA GLY A 41 2.94 -8.49 -3.11
C GLY A 41 1.63 -9.23 -3.43
N LEU A 42 0.48 -8.64 -3.07
CA LEU A 42 -0.83 -9.21 -3.36
C LEU A 42 -1.33 -8.83 -4.75
N VAL A 43 -0.81 -7.75 -5.35
CA VAL A 43 -1.19 -7.32 -6.70
C VAL A 43 -0.29 -8.03 -7.70
N LYS A 44 -0.87 -8.72 -8.69
CA LYS A 44 -0.11 -9.45 -9.71
C LYS A 44 0.22 -8.56 -10.90
N ASP A 45 -0.77 -7.84 -11.39
CA ASP A 45 -0.68 -6.90 -12.51
C ASP A 45 -1.81 -5.88 -12.44
N ILE A 46 -1.62 -4.78 -13.18
CA ILE A 46 -2.55 -3.66 -13.27
C ILE A 46 -2.83 -3.38 -14.74
N ASN A 47 -4.09 -3.08 -15.05
CA ASN A 47 -4.52 -2.55 -16.34
C ASN A 47 -5.11 -1.16 -16.14
N VAL A 48 -4.55 -0.19 -16.86
CA VAL A 48 -4.93 1.22 -16.80
C VAL A 48 -5.63 1.58 -18.11
N ILE A 49 -6.83 2.13 -18.00
CA ILE A 49 -7.69 2.52 -19.12
C ILE A 49 -7.74 4.04 -19.16
N ILE A 50 -7.20 4.61 -20.24
CA ILE A 50 -7.16 6.06 -20.47
C ILE A 50 -8.06 6.37 -21.67
N THR A 51 -9.04 7.24 -21.45
CA THR A 51 -9.94 7.73 -22.49
C THR A 51 -9.59 9.16 -22.88
N LEU A 52 -10.20 9.68 -23.94
CA LEU A 52 -10.03 11.09 -24.31
C LEU A 52 -10.57 12.04 -23.23
N ASP A 53 -11.66 11.65 -22.54
CA ASP A 53 -12.21 12.43 -21.42
C ASP A 53 -11.24 12.49 -20.24
N SER A 54 -10.47 11.43 -20.02
CA SER A 54 -9.43 11.38 -18.99
C SER A 54 -8.37 12.48 -19.15
N LEU A 55 -8.07 12.92 -20.38
CA LEU A 55 -7.12 14.02 -20.63
C LEU A 55 -7.63 15.37 -20.10
N VAL A 56 -8.95 15.53 -19.97
CA VAL A 56 -9.57 16.77 -19.49
C VAL A 56 -9.92 16.66 -18.01
N THR A 57 -10.44 15.52 -17.58
CA THR A 57 -10.94 15.30 -16.21
C THR A 57 -9.86 14.84 -15.23
N ASN A 58 -8.72 14.37 -15.73
CA ASN A 58 -7.67 13.69 -14.95
C ASN A 58 -8.15 12.45 -14.19
N LEU A 59 -9.24 11.85 -14.67
CA LEU A 59 -9.82 10.63 -14.13
C LEU A 59 -9.62 9.47 -15.10
N ILE A 60 -9.04 8.39 -14.61
CA ILE A 60 -8.84 7.15 -15.37
C ILE A 60 -9.65 6.01 -14.74
N SER A 61 -9.76 4.91 -15.48
CA SER A 61 -10.28 3.66 -14.93
C SER A 61 -9.15 2.65 -14.84
N ILE A 62 -9.22 1.75 -13.87
CA ILE A 62 -8.25 0.67 -13.69
C ILE A 62 -8.94 -0.66 -13.42
N ASN A 63 -8.23 -1.75 -13.65
CA ASN A 63 -8.50 -3.03 -13.00
C ASN A 63 -7.17 -3.68 -12.64
N PHE A 64 -7.18 -4.60 -11.68
CA PHE A 64 -5.97 -5.29 -11.26
C PHE A 64 -6.27 -6.72 -10.85
N ASP A 65 -5.28 -7.59 -11.03
CA ASP A 65 -5.34 -8.96 -10.57
C ASP A 65 -4.77 -9.06 -9.15
N VAL A 66 -5.55 -9.61 -8.22
CA VAL A 66 -5.09 -9.94 -6.87
C VAL A 66 -4.71 -11.41 -6.81
N LYS A 67 -3.51 -11.72 -6.34
CA LYS A 67 -3.02 -13.06 -6.07
C LYS A 67 -3.10 -13.35 -4.57
N ASN A 68 -3.75 -14.45 -4.22
CA ASN A 68 -3.80 -14.97 -2.87
C ASN A 68 -2.72 -16.06 -2.68
N PRO A 69 -1.67 -15.82 -1.87
CA PRO A 69 -0.63 -16.81 -1.63
C PRO A 69 -1.02 -17.86 -0.58
N LEU A 70 -2.19 -17.74 0.06
CA LEU A 70 -2.59 -18.59 1.18
C LEU A 70 -3.54 -19.72 0.73
N PRO A 71 -3.53 -20.88 1.42
CA PRO A 71 -4.46 -21.99 1.17
C PRO A 71 -5.85 -21.75 1.81
N ILE A 72 -6.22 -20.50 2.04
CA ILE A 72 -7.52 -20.07 2.59
C ILE A 72 -8.09 -18.95 1.73
N GLU A 73 -9.42 -18.80 1.70
CA GLU A 73 -10.07 -17.72 0.96
C GLU A 73 -9.78 -16.37 1.62
N LEU A 74 -9.57 -15.35 0.77
CA LEU A 74 -9.45 -13.95 1.19
C LEU A 74 -10.58 -13.15 0.55
N THR A 75 -11.20 -12.26 1.32
CA THR A 75 -12.23 -11.37 0.81
C THR A 75 -11.87 -9.92 1.11
N ILE A 76 -11.67 -9.13 0.06
CA ILE A 76 -11.33 -7.71 0.18
C ILE A 76 -12.63 -6.91 0.15
N LYS A 77 -12.89 -6.16 1.22
CA LYS A 77 -14.09 -5.31 1.34
C LYS A 77 -13.81 -3.91 0.81
N LYS A 78 -12.65 -3.37 1.16
CA LYS A 78 -12.22 -2.02 0.79
C LYS A 78 -10.74 -2.03 0.46
N ILE A 79 -10.36 -1.18 -0.49
CA ILE A 79 -8.98 -0.91 -0.83
C ILE A 79 -8.77 0.59 -1.04
N SER A 80 -7.62 1.09 -0.62
CA SER A 80 -7.09 2.39 -1.05
C SER A 80 -5.64 2.20 -1.45
N SER A 81 -5.23 2.84 -2.53
CA SER A 81 -3.86 2.73 -3.02
C SER A 81 -3.39 4.05 -3.60
N THR A 82 -2.12 4.32 -3.37
CA THR A 82 -1.34 5.37 -4.04
C THR A 82 -0.25 4.66 -4.83
N SER A 83 -0.15 5.02 -6.11
CA SER A 83 0.81 4.44 -7.04
C SER A 83 1.55 5.51 -7.80
N GLY A 84 2.77 5.16 -8.19
CA GLY A 84 3.73 6.08 -8.75
C GLY A 84 4.81 5.38 -9.53
N LEU A 85 5.84 6.14 -9.90
CA LEU A 85 7.05 5.61 -10.51
C LEU A 85 8.25 6.37 -9.97
N ASN A 86 9.31 5.64 -9.57
CA ASN A 86 10.56 6.23 -9.08
C ASN A 86 10.37 7.17 -7.86
N GLY A 87 9.40 6.85 -7.00
CA GLY A 87 9.12 7.62 -5.78
C GLY A 87 8.27 8.88 -5.98
N THR A 88 7.77 9.14 -7.19
CA THR A 88 6.76 10.16 -7.46
C THR A 88 5.39 9.50 -7.48
N ASP A 89 4.50 9.89 -6.56
CA ASP A 89 3.10 9.47 -6.58
C ASP A 89 2.38 10.12 -7.77
N LEU A 90 1.66 9.33 -8.56
CA LEU A 90 1.01 9.77 -9.79
C LEU A 90 -0.49 9.56 -9.76
N ALA A 91 -0.94 8.46 -9.16
CA ALA A 91 -2.36 8.14 -9.06
C ALA A 91 -2.74 7.70 -7.66
N SER A 92 -3.97 8.01 -7.27
CA SER A 92 -4.56 7.48 -6.04
C SER A 92 -6.03 7.15 -6.24
N PHE A 93 -6.49 6.13 -5.51
CA PHE A 93 -7.90 5.79 -5.47
C PHE A 93 -8.30 5.15 -4.15
N GLN A 94 -9.60 5.16 -3.92
CA GLN A 94 -10.23 4.39 -2.87
C GLN A 94 -11.48 3.72 -3.46
N HIS A 95 -11.63 2.43 -3.20
CA HIS A 95 -12.75 1.64 -3.69
C HIS A 95 -13.30 0.76 -2.59
N THR A 96 -14.63 0.64 -2.52
CA THR A 96 -15.33 -0.29 -1.64
C THR A 96 -16.11 -1.26 -2.52
N PHE A 97 -15.78 -2.54 -2.41
CA PHE A 97 -16.43 -3.57 -3.21
C PHE A 97 -17.86 -3.80 -2.70
N PRO A 98 -18.84 -3.94 -3.60
CA PRO A 98 -20.20 -4.27 -3.20
C PRO A 98 -20.22 -5.65 -2.52
N ALA A 99 -21.16 -5.87 -1.59
CA ALA A 99 -21.27 -7.13 -0.87
C ALA A 99 -21.38 -8.33 -1.83
N PRO A 100 -20.65 -9.43 -1.59
CA PRO A 100 -19.85 -9.74 -0.40
C PRO A 100 -18.40 -9.22 -0.44
N GLY A 101 -17.99 -8.41 -1.42
CA GLY A 101 -16.62 -7.96 -1.61
C GLY A 101 -15.91 -8.74 -2.72
N LEU A 102 -14.61 -8.47 -2.92
CA LEU A 102 -13.79 -9.19 -3.88
C LEU A 102 -13.29 -10.50 -3.26
N ILE A 103 -13.89 -11.62 -3.67
CA ILE A 103 -13.51 -12.96 -3.23
C ILE A 103 -12.32 -13.46 -4.05
N VAL A 104 -11.19 -13.66 -3.38
CA VAL A 104 -9.95 -14.17 -3.96
C VAL A 104 -9.75 -15.63 -3.52
N PRO A 105 -9.80 -16.60 -4.46
CA PRO A 105 -9.76 -18.01 -4.12
C PRO A 105 -8.41 -18.42 -3.49
N PRO A 106 -8.38 -19.50 -2.68
CA PRO A 106 -7.15 -20.06 -2.13
C PRO A 106 -6.11 -20.35 -3.22
N LEU A 107 -4.86 -19.92 -3.01
CA LEU A 107 -3.73 -20.11 -3.94
C LEU A 107 -4.00 -19.63 -5.38
N GLY A 108 -4.99 -18.75 -5.57
CA GLY A 108 -5.48 -18.34 -6.88
C GLY A 108 -5.34 -16.86 -7.15
N THR A 109 -5.92 -16.43 -8.26
CA THR A 109 -5.93 -15.03 -8.70
C THR A 109 -7.35 -14.61 -9.04
N LYS A 110 -7.69 -13.36 -8.73
CA LYS A 110 -8.99 -12.76 -9.04
C LYS A 110 -8.80 -11.33 -9.53
N ASN A 111 -9.43 -10.99 -10.65
CA ASN A 111 -9.51 -9.62 -11.13
C ASN A 111 -10.49 -8.79 -10.30
N SER A 112 -10.14 -7.55 -9.99
CA SER A 112 -10.95 -6.59 -9.23
C SER A 112 -12.26 -6.20 -9.92
N GLY A 113 -12.35 -6.39 -11.24
CA GLY A 113 -13.28 -5.64 -12.08
C GLY A 113 -12.81 -4.20 -12.27
N THR A 114 -13.52 -3.46 -13.13
CA THR A 114 -13.21 -2.06 -13.43
C THR A 114 -13.55 -1.15 -12.25
N ILE A 115 -12.59 -0.31 -11.88
CA ILE A 115 -12.70 0.75 -10.90
C ILE A 115 -12.54 2.07 -11.64
N ASP A 116 -13.61 2.85 -11.69
CA ASP A 116 -13.63 4.16 -12.34
C ASP A 116 -13.23 5.29 -11.38
N ASN A 117 -12.96 6.46 -11.95
CA ASN A 117 -12.68 7.70 -11.22
C ASN A 117 -11.40 7.64 -10.36
N VAL A 118 -10.37 6.97 -10.86
CA VAL A 118 -9.03 7.02 -10.27
C VAL A 118 -8.40 8.37 -10.60
N LEU A 119 -7.98 9.10 -9.57
CA LEU A 119 -7.43 10.43 -9.72
C LEU A 119 -5.96 10.35 -10.12
N VAL A 120 -5.60 10.99 -11.23
CA VAL A 120 -4.21 11.21 -11.63
C VAL A 120 -3.78 12.60 -11.17
N THR A 121 -2.95 12.64 -10.12
CA THR A 121 -2.59 13.85 -9.38
C THR A 121 -1.78 14.85 -10.20
N GLU A 122 -0.81 14.36 -10.98
CA GLU A 122 0.03 15.17 -11.87
C GLU A 122 -0.59 15.37 -13.27
N GLY A 123 -1.85 14.96 -13.44
CA GLY A 123 -2.59 14.98 -14.69
C GLY A 123 -2.25 13.82 -15.62
N VAL A 124 -3.17 13.50 -16.53
CA VAL A 124 -3.03 12.32 -17.40
C VAL A 124 -1.89 12.48 -18.41
N GLU A 125 -1.53 13.70 -18.79
CA GLU A 125 -0.34 13.94 -19.64
C GLU A 125 0.96 13.46 -18.98
N ALA A 126 1.12 13.67 -17.66
CA ALA A 126 2.25 13.14 -16.92
C ALA A 126 2.21 11.60 -16.85
N ALA A 127 1.01 11.02 -16.74
CA ALA A 127 0.81 9.58 -16.79
C ALA A 127 1.13 8.96 -18.18
N LEU A 128 1.03 9.72 -19.27
CA LEU A 128 1.44 9.21 -20.59
C LEU A 128 2.96 9.01 -20.69
N ASN A 129 3.76 9.78 -19.95
CA ASN A 129 5.22 9.64 -19.93
C ASN A 129 5.69 8.36 -19.23
N ILE A 130 4.86 7.75 -18.37
CA ILE A 130 5.19 6.49 -17.68
C ILE A 130 4.75 5.25 -18.46
N VAL A 131 3.88 5.39 -19.47
CA VAL A 131 3.40 4.28 -20.30
C VAL A 131 4.55 3.41 -20.87
N PRO A 132 5.66 3.98 -21.37
CA PRO A 132 6.75 3.18 -21.93
C PRO A 132 7.48 2.28 -20.91
N PHE A 133 7.35 2.55 -19.61
CA PHE A 133 8.01 1.75 -18.57
C PHE A 133 7.25 0.44 -18.28
N GLY A 134 5.93 0.42 -18.48
CA GLY A 134 5.11 -0.78 -18.31
C GLY A 134 5.06 -1.32 -16.87
N VAL A 135 5.42 -0.50 -15.88
CA VAL A 135 5.42 -0.85 -14.46
C VAL A 135 4.96 0.32 -13.61
N LEU A 136 4.39 0.02 -12.44
CA LEU A 136 4.05 0.98 -11.39
C LEU A 136 4.54 0.50 -10.03
N ASP A 137 4.93 1.44 -9.20
CA ASP A 137 5.27 1.22 -7.80
C ASP A 137 4.04 1.58 -6.94
N LEU A 138 3.58 0.64 -6.12
CA LEU A 138 2.55 0.88 -5.12
C LEU A 138 3.23 1.41 -3.85
N SER A 139 3.21 2.73 -3.67
CA SER A 139 3.92 3.41 -2.58
C SER A 139 3.21 3.28 -1.23
N ASN A 140 1.88 3.18 -1.26
CA ASN A 140 1.04 2.92 -0.09
C ASN A 140 -0.27 2.25 -0.50
N THR A 141 -0.54 1.04 -0.03
CA THR A 141 -1.81 0.33 -0.26
C THR A 141 -2.38 -0.19 1.04
N ASP A 142 -3.62 0.23 1.34
CA ASP A 142 -4.38 -0.24 2.49
C ASP A 142 -5.55 -1.10 2.00
N ALA A 143 -5.78 -2.25 2.64
CA ALA A 143 -6.88 -3.14 2.30
C ALA A 143 -7.55 -3.71 3.57
N ASP A 144 -8.88 -3.64 3.59
CA ASP A 144 -9.71 -4.32 4.59
C ASP A 144 -10.00 -5.74 4.07
N VAL A 145 -9.27 -6.71 4.62
CA VAL A 145 -9.33 -8.11 4.20
C VAL A 145 -9.96 -8.96 5.30
N GLN A 146 -10.89 -9.81 4.92
CA GLN A 146 -11.37 -10.91 5.74
C GLN A 146 -10.69 -12.20 5.28
N ALA A 147 -10.00 -12.88 6.19
CA ALA A 147 -9.32 -14.14 5.89
C ALA A 147 -10.15 -15.34 6.38
N ALA A 148 -9.97 -16.48 5.71
CA ALA A 148 -10.73 -17.72 5.96
C ALA A 148 -12.25 -17.51 5.84
N THR A 149 -12.65 -16.71 4.86
CA THR A 149 -14.07 -16.57 4.48
C THR A 149 -14.58 -17.81 3.77
N ILE A 150 -15.91 -17.92 3.67
CA ILE A 150 -16.60 -18.90 2.83
C ILE A 150 -17.55 -18.11 1.93
N ASP A 151 -17.29 -18.12 0.62
CA ASP A 151 -18.03 -17.35 -0.38
C ASP A 151 -18.15 -15.85 0.00
N GLY A 152 -17.10 -15.28 0.58
CA GLY A 152 -17.08 -13.87 0.97
C GLY A 152 -17.73 -13.53 2.32
N PHE A 153 -18.30 -14.52 3.00
CA PHE A 153 -18.93 -14.36 4.31
C PHE A 153 -18.05 -14.92 5.44
N LEU A 154 -18.34 -14.48 6.66
CA LEU A 154 -17.58 -14.83 7.87
C LEU A 154 -16.11 -14.38 7.76
N GLY A 155 -15.18 -15.18 8.29
CA GLY A 155 -13.76 -14.87 8.36
C GLY A 155 -13.37 -14.04 9.58
N PHE A 156 -12.06 -13.82 9.70
CA PHE A 156 -11.48 -12.92 10.69
C PHE A 156 -10.83 -11.73 10.00
N PRO A 157 -10.96 -10.52 10.58
CA PRO A 157 -10.41 -9.32 9.97
C PRO A 157 -8.88 -9.34 10.04
N VAL A 158 -8.26 -9.04 8.90
CA VAL A 158 -6.83 -8.89 8.73
C VAL A 158 -6.61 -7.54 8.02
N PRO A 159 -6.55 -6.43 8.77
CA PRO A 159 -6.23 -5.14 8.18
C PRO A 159 -4.82 -5.20 7.61
N LEU A 160 -4.70 -4.80 6.35
CA LEU A 160 -3.42 -4.67 5.67
C LEU A 160 -3.19 -3.18 5.46
N ASP A 161 -2.35 -2.57 6.28
CA ASP A 161 -2.04 -1.15 6.19
C ASP A 161 -0.61 -0.97 5.66
N GLY A 162 -0.41 0.00 4.78
CA GLY A 162 0.89 0.42 4.30
C GLY A 162 1.61 -0.60 3.43
N LEU A 163 0.88 -1.41 2.67
CA LEU A 163 1.50 -2.36 1.74
C LEU A 163 2.27 -1.62 0.64
N LYS A 164 3.49 -2.08 0.38
CA LYS A 164 4.38 -1.56 -0.66
C LYS A 164 4.74 -2.64 -1.64
N GLN A 165 4.73 -2.30 -2.92
CA GLN A 165 5.09 -3.24 -3.97
C GLN A 165 5.71 -2.50 -5.16
N ASP A 166 6.98 -2.79 -5.42
CA ASP A 166 7.71 -2.16 -6.52
C ASP A 166 7.56 -2.97 -7.81
N ASN A 167 7.70 -2.29 -8.96
CA ASN A 167 7.74 -2.90 -10.29
C ASN A 167 6.53 -3.79 -10.61
N VAL A 168 5.32 -3.36 -10.23
CA VAL A 168 4.09 -4.08 -10.57
C VAL A 168 3.84 -3.97 -12.07
N PRO A 169 3.76 -5.09 -12.82
CA PRO A 169 3.49 -5.06 -14.26
C PRO A 169 2.20 -4.29 -14.56
N THR A 170 2.29 -3.30 -15.44
CA THR A 170 1.18 -2.41 -15.78
C THR A 170 1.01 -2.31 -17.29
N VAL A 171 -0.21 -2.57 -17.76
CA VAL A 171 -0.61 -2.41 -19.16
C VAL A 171 -1.49 -1.17 -19.29
N TYR A 172 -1.26 -0.37 -20.33
CA TYR A 172 -2.02 0.86 -20.59
C TYR A 172 -2.84 0.73 -21.87
N ASP A 173 -4.15 0.78 -21.73
CA ASP A 173 -5.10 0.79 -22.84
C ASP A 173 -5.53 2.23 -23.15
N LEU A 174 -5.04 2.73 -24.28
CA LEU A 174 -5.32 4.07 -24.79
C LEU A 174 -6.53 4.00 -25.74
N SER A 175 -7.73 4.19 -25.20
CA SER A 175 -8.96 4.24 -25.98
C SER A 175 -9.22 5.66 -26.48
N LEU A 176 -8.43 6.09 -27.46
CA LEU A 176 -8.45 7.44 -28.03
C LEU A 176 -9.37 7.60 -29.25
N THR A 177 -10.26 6.65 -29.51
CA THR A 177 -11.17 6.70 -30.66
C THR A 177 -12.41 7.54 -30.35
N THR A 178 -12.69 8.49 -31.25
CA THR A 178 -13.94 9.28 -31.35
C THR A 178 -15.12 8.45 -31.81
#